data_AF-A0A2S0PBY6-F1
#
_entry.id   AF-A0A2S0PBY6-F1
#
_cell.length_a   1.000
_cell.length_b   1.000
_cell.length_c   1.000
_cell.angle_alpha   90.00
_cell.angle_beta   90.00
_cell.angle_gamma   90.00
#
_symmetry.space_group_name_H-M   'P 1'
#
loop_
_entity.id
_entity.type
_entity.pdbx_description
1 polymer ?
#
loop_
_entity_poly.entity_id
_entity_poly.type
_entity_poly.pdbx_seq_one_letter_code
_entity_poly.pdbx_strand_id
1 'polypeptide(L)'
;MPGMKDLLFSPVLPLSRAAIPVLFLQVFEQTMRDDMRSLQTAIRLGSRLAILHHAHRMKGVLAIVESAPGVRLCTAIERLAEERRHPARMAALADALECCLFSTWEGRE
;
A
#
# COMPACT_ATOMS: atom_id res chain seq x y z
N MET A 1 -28.72 -10.61 45.26
CA MET A 1 -27.58 -9.73 44.96
C MET A 1 -26.65 -10.47 44.01
N PRO A 2 -26.65 -10.16 42.70
CA PRO A 2 -25.70 -10.76 41.76
C PRO A 2 -24.34 -10.10 41.91
N GLY A 3 -23.28 -10.91 41.86
CA GLY A 3 -21.90 -10.50 42.12
C GLY A 3 -21.23 -9.80 40.93
N MET A 4 -20.31 -8.91 41.27
CA MET A 4 -19.43 -8.08 40.42
C MET A 4 -18.53 -8.81 39.40
N LYS A 5 -18.82 -10.08 39.06
CA LYS A 5 -17.99 -10.90 38.16
C LYS A 5 -18.40 -10.76 36.68
N ASP A 6 -19.57 -10.19 36.43
CA ASP A 6 -20.15 -10.06 35.09
C ASP A 6 -19.66 -8.81 34.32
N LEU A 7 -18.72 -8.04 34.88
CA LEU A 7 -18.19 -6.82 34.27
C LEU A 7 -16.84 -7.00 33.56
N LEU A 8 -16.29 -8.22 33.49
CA LEU A 8 -14.99 -8.48 32.85
C LEU A 8 -15.06 -9.06 31.43
N PHE A 9 -16.26 -9.20 30.85
CA PHE A 9 -16.41 -9.55 29.44
C PHE A 9 -17.08 -8.41 28.69
N SER A 10 -16.34 -7.31 28.53
CA SER A 10 -16.64 -6.33 27.49
C SER A 10 -16.52 -7.04 26.13
N PRO A 11 -17.53 -6.96 25.25
CA PRO A 11 -17.60 -7.77 24.05
C PRO A 11 -16.61 -7.21 23.03
N VAL A 12 -15.39 -7.75 22.99
CA VAL A 12 -14.65 -7.75 21.74
C VAL A 12 -15.45 -8.66 20.82
N LEU A 13 -16.37 -8.05 20.06
CA LEU A 13 -17.13 -8.72 19.01
C LEU A 13 -16.17 -9.64 18.25
N PRO A 14 -16.49 -10.94 18.10
CA PRO A 14 -15.71 -11.77 17.21
C PRO A 14 -15.88 -11.12 15.84
N LEU A 15 -14.81 -10.50 15.32
CA LEU A 15 -14.75 -10.08 13.92
C LEU A 15 -15.15 -11.33 13.13
N SER A 16 -16.37 -11.31 12.61
CA SER A 16 -16.89 -12.43 11.86
C SER A 16 -15.88 -12.69 10.74
N ARG A 17 -15.68 -13.96 10.33
CA ARG A 17 -14.74 -14.27 9.23
C ARG A 17 -14.97 -13.44 7.96
N ALA A 18 -16.16 -12.84 7.81
CA ALA A 18 -16.50 -11.89 6.75
C ALA A 18 -15.95 -10.45 6.94
N ALA A 19 -15.66 -10.01 8.17
CA ALA A 19 -15.11 -8.69 8.47
C ALA A 19 -13.59 -8.60 8.23
N ILE A 20 -12.88 -9.73 8.32
CA ILE A 20 -11.41 -9.78 8.14
C ILE A 20 -10.99 -9.36 6.72
N PRO A 21 -11.62 -9.84 5.63
CA PRO A 21 -11.30 -9.39 4.27
C PRO A 21 -11.59 -7.90 4.03
N VAL A 22 -12.67 -7.37 4.61
CA VAL A 22 -13.04 -5.95 4.44
C VAL A 22 -12.05 -5.03 5.14
N LEU A 23 -11.68 -5.35 6.38
CA LEU A 23 -10.64 -4.61 7.10
C LEU A 23 -9.29 -4.71 6.41
N PHE A 24 -8.95 -5.88 5.86
CA PHE A 24 -7.73 -6.06 5.08
C PHE A 24 -7.73 -5.15 3.85
N LEU A 25 -8.83 -5.08 3.10
CA LEU A 25 -8.94 -4.22 1.92
C LEU A 25 -8.84 -2.73 2.27
N GLN A 26 -9.51 -2.29 3.34
CA GLN A 26 -9.45 -0.88 3.79
C GLN A 26 -8.04 -0.49 4.25
N VAL A 27 -7.40 -1.33 5.07
CA VAL A 27 -6.03 -1.09 5.54
C VAL A 27 -5.04 -1.15 4.37
N PHE A 28 -5.22 -2.08 3.44
CA PHE A 28 -4.42 -2.19 2.23
C PHE A 28 -4.52 -0.91 1.40
N GLU A 29 -5.73 -0.46 1.09
CA GLU A 29 -5.94 0.73 0.26
C GLU A 29 -5.31 1.97 0.90
N GLN A 30 -5.58 2.20 2.18
CA GLN A 30 -5.02 3.34 2.91
C GLN A 30 -3.48 3.28 2.94
N THR A 31 -2.91 2.12 3.25
CA THR A 31 -1.45 1.93 3.28
C THR A 31 -0.83 2.19 1.91
N MET A 32 -1.44 1.68 0.84
CA MET A 32 -0.94 1.87 -0.53
C MET A 32 -1.02 3.34 -0.97
N ARG A 33 -2.08 4.08 -0.59
CA ARG A 33 -2.19 5.52 -0.86
C ARG A 33 -1.13 6.33 -0.11
N ASP A 34 -0.85 5.98 1.14
CA ASP A 34 0.15 6.68 1.96
C ASP A 34 1.58 6.41 1.49
N ASP A 35 1.91 5.16 1.16
CA ASP A 35 3.20 4.82 0.57
C ASP A 35 3.37 5.42 -0.83
N MET A 36 2.31 5.50 -1.65
CA MET A 36 2.36 6.15 -2.97
C MET A 36 2.68 7.64 -2.86
N ARG A 37 1.97 8.37 -1.99
CA ARG A 37 2.24 9.81 -1.76
C ARG A 37 3.67 10.04 -1.25
N SER A 38 4.15 9.15 -0.38
CA SER A 38 5.51 9.20 0.14
C SER A 38 6.55 8.91 -0.94
N LEU A 39 6.29 7.95 -1.82
CA LEU A 39 7.12 7.61 -2.97
C LEU A 39 7.23 8.79 -3.95
N GLN A 40 6.10 9.39 -4.36
CA GLN A 40 6.08 10.56 -5.24
C GLN A 40 6.82 11.74 -4.62
N THR A 41 6.64 11.98 -3.32
CA THR A 41 7.38 13.03 -2.60
C THR A 41 8.88 12.73 -2.59
N ALA A 42 9.28 11.48 -2.35
CA ALA A 42 10.68 11.06 -2.36
C ALA A 42 11.33 11.22 -3.74
N ILE A 43 10.60 10.90 -4.83
CA ILE A 43 11.04 11.13 -6.20
C ILE A 43 11.27 12.62 -6.44
N ARG A 44 10.30 13.47 -6.08
CA ARG A 44 10.40 14.93 -6.23
C ARG A 44 11.58 15.52 -5.46
N LEU A 45 11.83 15.03 -4.25
CA LEU A 45 12.94 15.47 -3.40
C LEU A 45 14.28 14.80 -3.75
N GLY A 46 14.29 13.83 -4.67
CA GLY A 46 15.49 13.09 -5.05
C GLY A 46 16.06 12.18 -3.94
N SER A 47 15.24 11.79 -2.96
CA SER A 47 15.69 10.96 -1.83
C SER A 47 15.74 9.49 -2.21
N ARG A 48 16.93 9.02 -2.64
CA ARG A 48 17.13 7.62 -3.06
C ARG A 48 16.69 6.60 -2.01
N LEU A 49 17.07 6.82 -0.75
CA LEU A 49 16.75 5.88 0.33
C LEU A 49 15.23 5.76 0.53
N ALA A 50 14.52 6.89 0.51
CA ALA A 50 13.07 6.89 0.65
C ALA A 50 12.37 6.25 -0.56
N ILE A 51 12.86 6.52 -1.79
CA ILE A 51 12.33 5.87 -3.01
C ILE A 51 12.44 4.35 -2.90
N LEU A 52 13.62 3.84 -2.57
CA LEU A 52 13.85 2.40 -2.41
C LEU A 52 12.99 1.81 -1.31
N HIS A 53 12.90 2.48 -0.16
CA HIS A 53 12.09 2.03 0.97
C HIS A 53 10.61 1.86 0.59
N HIS A 54 9.98 2.89 0.02
CA HIS A 54 8.56 2.85 -0.33
C HIS A 54 8.29 1.90 -1.51
N ALA A 55 9.14 1.92 -2.55
CA ALA A 55 8.99 0.99 -3.69
C ALA A 55 9.14 -0.47 -3.25
N HIS A 56 10.09 -0.78 -2.37
CA HIS A 56 10.29 -2.13 -1.84
C HIS A 56 9.12 -2.61 -0.99
N ARG A 57 8.64 -1.75 -0.09
CA ARG A 57 7.49 -2.06 0.76
C ARG A 57 6.25 -2.34 -0.09
N MET A 58 5.92 -1.45 -1.02
CA MET A 58 4.79 -1.61 -1.93
C MET A 58 4.93 -2.88 -2.79
N LYS A 59 6.14 -3.20 -3.28
CA LYS A 59 6.41 -4.45 -3.99
C LYS A 59 6.02 -5.69 -3.17
N GLY A 60 6.39 -5.71 -1.89
CA GLY A 60 6.06 -6.81 -0.98
C GLY A 60 4.55 -6.96 -0.80
N VAL A 61 3.85 -5.86 -0.55
CA VAL A 61 2.38 -5.87 -0.42
C VAL A 61 1.72 -6.32 -1.73
N LEU A 62 2.20 -5.84 -2.88
CA LEU A 62 1.67 -6.20 -4.20
C LEU A 62 1.93 -7.66 -4.57
N ALA A 63 3.02 -8.26 -4.08
CA ALA A 63 3.27 -9.68 -4.23
C ALA A 63 2.28 -10.53 -3.43
N ILE A 64 1.89 -10.08 -2.22
CA ILE A 64 0.89 -10.76 -1.37
C ILE A 64 -0.49 -10.80 -2.04
N VAL A 65 -0.87 -9.72 -2.73
CA VAL A 65 -2.14 -9.65 -3.47
C VAL A 65 -2.00 -10.10 -4.94
N GLU A 66 -0.90 -10.77 -5.28
CA GLU A 66 -0.64 -11.37 -6.60
C GLU A 66 -0.70 -10.37 -7.79
N SER A 67 -0.44 -9.09 -7.54
CA SER A 67 -0.40 -8.06 -8.58
C SER A 67 0.94 -8.06 -9.32
N ALA A 68 1.10 -8.98 -10.28
CA ALA A 68 2.29 -9.06 -11.12
C ALA A 68 2.64 -7.73 -11.85
N PRO A 69 1.69 -6.95 -12.40
CA PRO A 69 2.00 -5.65 -12.99
C PRO A 69 2.56 -4.65 -11.97
N GLY A 70 1.97 -4.57 -10.78
CA GLY A 70 2.41 -3.68 -9.72
C GLY A 70 3.82 -4.02 -9.23
N VAL A 71 4.11 -5.31 -9.03
CA VAL A 71 5.45 -5.80 -8.66
C VAL A 71 6.50 -5.37 -9.70
N ARG A 72 6.22 -5.53 -11.00
CA ARG A 72 7.15 -5.12 -12.07
C ARG A 72 7.43 -3.62 -12.07
N LEU A 73 6.40 -2.80 -11.84
CA LEU A 73 6.56 -1.34 -11.76
C LEU A 73 7.42 -0.93 -10.57
N CYS A 74 7.19 -1.49 -9.38
CA CYS A 74 8.04 -1.24 -8.21
C CYS A 74 9.50 -1.65 -8.47
N THR A 75 9.74 -2.83 -9.07
CA THR A 75 11.10 -3.27 -9.41
C THR A 75 11.79 -2.35 -10.42
N ALA A 76 11.04 -1.81 -11.39
CA ALA A 76 11.60 -0.84 -12.33
C ALA A 76 11.98 0.48 -11.63
N ILE A 77 11.16 0.95 -10.68
CA ILE A 77 11.46 2.14 -9.86
C ILE A 77 12.69 1.90 -9.00
N GLU A 78 12.80 0.75 -8.32
CA GLU A 78 13.98 0.39 -7.51
C GLU A 78 15.27 0.44 -8.35
N ARG A 79 15.26 -0.18 -9.53
CA ARG A 79 16.42 -0.18 -10.45
C ARG A 79 16.84 1.23 -10.87
N LEU A 80 15.88 2.07 -11.26
CA LEU A 80 16.19 3.45 -11.66
C LEU A 80 16.73 4.28 -10.49
N ALA A 81 16.23 4.05 -9.28
CA ALA A 81 16.72 4.70 -8.07
C ALA A 81 18.16 4.26 -7.74
N GLU A 82 18.49 2.97 -7.91
CA GLU A 82 19.84 2.44 -7.73
C GLU A 82 20.83 3.03 -8.74
N GLU A 83 20.42 3.12 -10.01
CA GLU A 83 21.21 3.69 -11.11
C GLU A 83 21.42 5.21 -10.99
N ARG A 84 20.67 5.89 -10.09
CA ARG A 84 20.67 7.35 -9.90
C ARG A 84 20.28 8.12 -11.17
N ARG A 85 19.36 7.59 -11.97
CA ARG A 85 18.99 8.20 -13.26
C ARG A 85 17.50 8.46 -13.39
N HIS A 86 17.18 9.44 -14.25
CA HIS A 86 15.86 9.71 -14.81
C HIS A 86 14.71 9.89 -13.80
N PRO A 87 14.72 10.94 -12.96
CA PRO A 87 13.61 11.23 -12.04
C PRO A 87 12.26 11.36 -12.76
N ALA A 88 12.24 11.90 -13.98
CA ALA A 88 11.04 11.95 -14.82
C ALA A 88 10.51 10.55 -15.19
N ARG A 89 11.40 9.58 -15.46
CA ARG A 89 10.99 8.20 -15.75
C ARG A 89 10.48 7.48 -14.51
N MET A 90 11.10 7.74 -13.35
CA MET A 90 10.59 7.23 -12.06
C MET A 90 9.20 7.80 -11.75
N ALA A 91 8.98 9.10 -11.97
CA ALA A 91 7.67 9.72 -11.81
C ALA A 91 6.63 9.06 -12.73
N ALA A 92 6.93 8.90 -14.02
CA ALA A 92 6.02 8.24 -14.96
C ALA A 92 5.68 6.79 -14.57
N LEU A 93 6.64 6.04 -13.99
CA LEU A 93 6.37 4.69 -13.47
C LEU A 93 5.54 4.72 -12.18
N ALA A 94 5.73 5.72 -11.32
CA ALA A 94 4.91 5.91 -10.14
C ALA A 94 3.45 6.26 -10.51
N ASP A 95 3.25 7.10 -11.52
CA ASP A 95 1.92 7.42 -12.05
C ASP A 95 1.25 6.17 -12.64
N ALA A 96 1.98 5.37 -13.43
CA ALA A 96 1.49 4.11 -13.95
C ALA A 96 1.13 3.11 -12.84
N LEU A 97 1.89 3.11 -11.74
CA LEU A 97 1.62 2.28 -10.57
C LEU A 97 0.38 2.76 -9.81
N GLU A 98 0.20 4.07 -9.65
CA GLU A 98 -1.01 4.67 -9.07
C GLU A 98 -2.25 4.27 -9.89
N CYS A 99 -2.19 4.37 -11.22
CA CYS A 99 -3.24 3.86 -12.09
C CYS A 99 -3.46 2.36 -11.86
N CYS A 100 -2.42 1.53 -11.82
CA CYS A 100 -2.57 0.09 -11.58
C CYS A 100 -3.28 -0.23 -10.26
N LEU A 101 -3.13 0.61 -9.24
CA LEU A 101 -3.69 0.40 -7.92
C LEU A 101 -5.14 0.91 -7.79
N PHE A 102 -5.48 2.01 -8.44
CA PHE A 102 -6.72 2.74 -8.15
C PHE A 102 -7.69 2.89 -9.34
N SER A 103 -7.26 2.61 -10.58
CA SER A 103 -8.14 2.75 -11.76
C SER A 103 -9.34 1.78 -11.78
N THR A 104 -9.29 0.73 -10.97
CA THR A 104 -10.36 -0.28 -10.88
C THR A 104 -11.44 0.07 -9.85
N TRP A 105 -11.29 1.16 -9.10
CA TRP A 105 -12.18 1.52 -8.00
C TRP A 105 -13.18 2.63 -8.36
N GLU A 106 -12.82 3.58 -9.21
CA GLU A 106 -13.67 4.73 -9.58
C GLU A 106 -14.83 4.39 -10.56
N GLY A 107 -14.95 3.13 -10.99
CA GLY A 107 -15.98 2.69 -11.95
C GLY A 107 -17.13 1.88 -11.37
N ARG A 108 -17.32 1.85 -10.04
CA ARG A 108 -18.39 1.09 -9.36
C ARG A 108 -19.27 1.96 -8.45
N GLU A 109 -19.65 3.13 -8.94
CA GLU A 109 -20.79 3.89 -8.39
C GLU A 109 -22.00 3.80 -9.33
#